data_AF-A0A924XEU4-F1
#
_entry.id   AF-A0A924XEU4-F1
#
_cell.length_a   1.000
_cell.length_b   1.000
_cell.length_c   1.000
_cell.angle_alpha   90.00
_cell.angle_beta   90.00
_cell.angle_gamma   90.00
#
_symmetry.space_group_name_H-M   'P 1'
#
loop_
_entity.id
_entity.type
_entity.pdbx_description
1 polymer ?
#
loop_
_entity_poly.entity_id
_entity_poly.type
_entity_poly.pdbx_seq_one_letter_code
_entity_poly.pdbx_strand_id
1 'polypeptide(L)' 'AAGYGNYQDWLANTNLEKQVSLEDYSVSNRGLHSGLTGTPEQVSTQIHAFEKAGVSLLLLQSSPQLEEMERFAEAIIK' A
#
# COMPACT_ATOMS: atom_id res chain seq x y z
N ALA A 1 0.82 16.72 8.11
CA ALA A 1 -0.52 17.29 8.39
C ALA A 1 -1.26 17.85 7.16
N ALA A 2 -0.61 18.01 5.99
CA ALA A 2 -1.25 18.59 4.80
C ALA A 2 -2.29 17.68 4.11
N GLY A 3 -2.13 16.36 4.15
CA GLY A 3 -3.06 15.42 3.50
C GLY A 3 -4.43 15.33 4.17
N TYR A 4 -4.51 15.59 5.48
CA TYR A 4 -5.76 15.47 6.23
C TYR A 4 -6.77 16.58 5.87
N GLY A 5 -6.29 17.79 5.57
CA GLY A 5 -7.13 18.89 5.09
C GLY A 5 -7.73 18.62 3.71
N ASN A 6 -6.90 18.10 2.79
CA ASN A 6 -7.32 17.78 1.42
C ASN A 6 -8.38 16.65 1.38
N TYR A 7 -8.28 15.69 2.31
CA TYR A 7 -9.26 14.61 2.45
C TYR A 7 -10.65 15.11 2.89
N GLN A 8 -10.71 16.04 3.85
CA GLN A 8 -11.98 16.60 4.32
C GLN A 8 -12.68 17.44 3.24
N ASP A 9 -11.91 18.25 2.50
CA ASP A 9 -12.44 19.08 1.42
C ASP A 9 -12.97 18.24 0.23
N TRP A 10 -12.36 17.09 -0.03
CA TRP A 10 -12.80 16.15 -1.07
C TRP A 10 -14.08 15.41 -0.69
N LEU A 11 -14.20 14.97 0.57
CA LEU A 11 -15.43 14.32 1.08
C LEU A 11 -16.64 15.26 1.03
N ALA A 12 -16.45 16.55 1.32
CA ALA A 12 -17.54 17.53 1.34
C ALA A 12 -18.16 17.82 -0.04
N ASN A 13 -17.41 17.58 -1.13
CA ASN A 13 -17.81 17.95 -2.49
C ASN A 13 -18.19 16.75 -3.38
N THR A 14 -18.17 15.52 -2.85
CA THR A 14 -18.42 14.31 -3.66
C THR A 14 -19.56 13.50 -3.08
N ASN A 15 -20.67 13.37 -3.83
CA ASN A 15 -21.78 12.44 -3.50
C ASN A 15 -21.34 11.00 -3.79
N LEU A 16 -20.54 10.42 -2.90
CA LEU A 16 -20.11 9.03 -2.98
C LEU A 16 -21.11 8.14 -2.23
N GLU A 17 -21.63 7.12 -2.91
CA GLU A 17 -22.48 6.07 -2.32
C GLU A 17 -21.76 5.24 -1.25
N LYS A 18 -20.42 5.38 -1.11
CA LYS A 18 -19.59 4.65 -0.15
C LYS A 18 -18.61 5.60 0.54
N GLN A 19 -18.61 5.59 1.89
CA GLN A 19 -17.53 6.17 2.68
C GLN A 19 -16.22 5.49 2.29
N VAL A 20 -15.35 6.23 1.60
CA VAL A 20 -13.99 5.80 1.28
C VAL A 20 -13.18 5.89 2.57
N SER A 21 -12.47 4.82 2.96
CA SER A 21 -11.61 4.88 4.14
C SER A 21 -10.39 5.78 3.87
N LEU A 22 -9.75 6.29 4.93
CA LEU A 22 -8.48 7.02 4.79
C LEU A 22 -7.43 6.16 4.05
N GLU A 23 -7.41 4.86 4.30
CA GLU A 23 -6.50 3.90 3.66
C GLU A 23 -6.75 3.79 2.14
N ASP A 24 -8.02 3.76 1.72
CA ASP A 24 -8.43 3.74 0.30
C ASP A 24 -8.10 5.05 -0.41
N TYR A 25 -8.09 6.18 0.31
CA TYR A 25 -7.77 7.50 -0.26
C TYR A 25 -6.27 7.80 -0.29
N SER A 26 -5.49 7.23 0.63
CA SER A 26 -4.10 7.65 0.85
C SER A 26 -3.14 7.19 -0.24
N VAL A 27 -3.42 6.05 -0.87
CA VAL A 27 -2.63 5.51 -2.00
C VAL A 27 -3.57 4.90 -3.05
N SER A 28 -3.16 4.93 -4.32
CA SER A 28 -3.94 4.32 -5.39
C SER A 28 -3.97 2.78 -5.28
N ASN A 29 -4.85 2.16 -6.07
CA ASN A 29 -4.99 0.70 -6.17
C ASN A 29 -5.31 -0.04 -4.85
N ARG A 30 -5.71 0.70 -3.80
CA ARG A 30 -5.87 0.16 -2.43
C ARG A 30 -4.60 -0.53 -1.94
N GLY A 31 -3.43 -0.01 -2.29
CA GLY A 31 -2.14 -0.67 -2.04
C GLY A 31 -1.93 -1.09 -0.58
N LEU A 32 -2.43 -0.29 0.39
CA LEU A 32 -2.31 -0.59 1.82
C LEU A 32 -3.14 -1.81 2.28
N HIS A 33 -4.20 -2.19 1.56
CA HIS A 33 -4.99 -3.38 1.90
C HIS A 33 -4.21 -4.69 1.71
N SER A 34 -3.10 -4.66 0.96
CA SER A 34 -2.22 -5.83 0.80
C SER A 34 -1.51 -6.25 2.09
N GLY A 35 -1.42 -5.35 3.08
CA GLY A 35 -0.70 -5.61 4.33
C GLY A 35 0.81 -5.72 4.16
N LEU A 36 1.38 -5.31 3.01
CA LEU A 36 2.82 -5.28 2.75
C LEU A 36 3.49 -4.09 3.46
N THR A 37 3.27 -3.97 4.76
CA THR A 37 3.76 -2.89 5.62
C THR A 37 4.21 -3.47 6.95
N GLY A 38 5.43 -3.17 7.40
CA GLY A 38 5.99 -3.71 8.64
C GLY A 38 7.48 -3.98 8.54
N THR A 39 7.98 -4.90 9.34
CA THR A 39 9.37 -5.39 9.24
C THR A 39 9.57 -6.25 7.99
N PRO A 40 10.81 -6.44 7.51
CA PRO A 40 11.09 -7.31 6.37
C PRO A 40 10.51 -8.73 6.53
N GLU A 41 10.54 -9.30 7.74
CA GLU A 41 10.02 -10.63 8.03
C GLU A 41 8.49 -10.69 7.90
N GLN A 42 7.79 -9.65 8.35
CA GLN A 42 6.34 -9.53 8.23
C GLN A 42 5.93 -9.42 6.76
N VAL A 43 6.63 -8.58 5.99
CA VAL A 43 6.37 -8.41 4.55
C VAL A 43 6.66 -9.69 3.79
N SER A 44 7.79 -10.36 4.06
CA SER A 44 8.14 -11.64 3.43
C SER A 44 7.10 -12.73 3.74
N THR A 45 6.65 -12.82 5.00
CA THR A 45 5.58 -13.77 5.39
C THR A 45 4.29 -13.52 4.60
N GLN A 46 3.90 -12.25 4.44
CA GLN A 46 2.71 -11.87 3.69
C GLN A 46 2.84 -12.18 2.19
N ILE A 47 4.03 -11.98 1.59
CA ILE A 47 4.31 -12.34 0.20
C ILE A 47 4.14 -13.86 0.00
N HIS A 48 4.70 -14.68 0.90
CA HIS A 48 4.53 -16.14 0.83
C HIS A 48 3.07 -16.56 1.00
N ALA A 49 2.27 -15.83 1.79
CA ALA A 49 0.84 -16.08 1.91
C ALA A 49 0.11 -15.79 0.58
N PHE A 50 0.46 -14.70 -0.12
CA PHE A 50 -0.08 -14.39 -1.44
C PHE A 50 0.32 -15.45 -2.48
N GLU A 51 1.58 -15.88 -2.50
CA GLU A 51 2.05 -16.94 -3.39
C GLU A 51 1.28 -18.25 -3.17
N LYS A 52 1.10 -18.67 -1.91
CA LYS A 52 0.29 -19.85 -1.56
C LYS A 52 -1.18 -19.72 -1.98
N ALA A 53 -1.70 -18.50 -2.02
CA ALA A 53 -3.05 -18.20 -2.50
C ALA A 53 -3.15 -18.14 -4.04
N GLY A 54 -2.03 -18.31 -4.76
CA GLY A 54 -1.97 -18.34 -6.23
C GLY A 54 -1.58 -17.03 -6.90
N VAL A 55 -1.12 -16.03 -6.14
CA VAL A 55 -0.59 -14.78 -6.72
C VAL A 55 0.81 -15.05 -7.27
N SER A 56 1.02 -14.81 -8.56
CA SER A 56 2.31 -15.05 -9.23
C SER A 56 3.11 -13.79 -9.54
N LEU A 57 2.53 -12.60 -9.32
CA LEU A 57 3.16 -11.31 -9.61
C LEU A 57 2.64 -10.24 -8.64
N LEU A 58 3.56 -9.43 -8.11
CA LEU A 58 3.27 -8.24 -7.32
C LEU A 58 3.68 -6.98 -8.10
N LEU A 59 2.77 -6.02 -8.21
CA LEU A 59 3.04 -4.69 -8.77
C LEU A 59 3.22 -3.71 -7.60
N LEU A 60 4.46 -3.46 -7.22
CA LEU A 60 4.80 -2.70 -6.02
C LEU A 60 4.81 -1.19 -6.29
N GLN A 61 4.26 -0.42 -5.34
CA GLN A 61 4.38 1.03 -5.27
C GLN A 61 5.12 1.38 -3.98
N SER A 62 6.04 2.33 -4.05
CA SER A 62 6.83 2.80 -2.92
C SER A 62 7.26 4.25 -3.12
N SER A 63 7.68 4.91 -2.03
CA SER A 63 8.11 6.31 -2.06
C SER A 63 9.17 6.58 -0.99
N PRO A 64 10.35 7.11 -1.35
CA PRO A 64 10.87 7.29 -2.70
C PRO A 64 11.07 5.96 -3.45
N GLN A 65 10.70 5.90 -4.73
CA GLN A 65 10.57 4.61 -5.41
C GLN A 65 11.90 3.86 -5.60
N LEU A 66 12.99 4.56 -5.90
CA LEU A 66 14.28 3.91 -6.17
C LEU A 66 14.86 3.29 -4.91
N GLU A 67 15.02 4.10 -3.87
CA GLU A 67 15.64 3.74 -2.60
C GLU A 67 14.83 2.65 -1.87
N GLU A 68 13.50 2.72 -1.92
CA GLU A 68 12.65 1.71 -1.31
C GLU A 68 12.67 0.38 -2.08
N MET A 69 12.86 0.41 -3.41
CA MET A 69 13.04 -0.81 -4.19
C MET A 69 14.41 -1.45 -3.97
N GLU A 70 15.46 -0.65 -3.78
CA GLU A 70 16.78 -1.14 -3.35
C GLU A 70 16.68 -1.81 -1.98
N ARG A 71 16.05 -1.16 -0.99
CA ARG A 71 15.83 -1.75 0.34
C ARG A 71 15.02 -3.03 0.28
N PHE A 72 13.97 -3.07 -0.53
CA PHE A 72 13.14 -4.27 -0.71
C PHE A 72 13.95 -5.43 -1.29
N ALA A 73 14.76 -5.17 -2.32
CA ALA A 73 15.62 -6.17 -2.92
C ALA A 73 16.65 -6.73 -1.92
N GLU A 74 17.21 -5.88 -1.06
CA GLU A 74 18.21 -6.30 -0.08
C GLU A 74 17.65 -7.03 1.14
N ALA A 75 16.48 -6.62 1.64
CA ALA A 75 15.94 -7.12 2.89
C ALA A 75 14.91 -8.24 2.73
N ILE A 76 14.32 -8.40 1.53
CA ILE A 76 13.21 -9.34 1.31
C ILE A 76 13.53 -10.35 0.19
N ILE A 77 14.25 -9.96 -0.87
CA ILE A 77 14.54 -10.84 -2.01
C ILE A 77 15.85 -11.63 -1.83
N LYS A 78 16.92 -10.96 -1.37
CA LYS A 78 18.20 -11.63 -1.07
C LYS A 78 18.06 -12.62 0.09
#